data_AF-A0A1L0DLY7-F1
#
_entry.id   AF-A0A1L0DLY7-F1
#
_cell.length_a   1.000
_cell.length_b   1.000
_cell.length_c   1.000
_cell.angle_alpha   90.00
_cell.angle_beta   90.00
_cell.angle_gamma   90.00
#
_symmetry.space_group_name_H-M   'P 1'
#
loop_
_entity.id
_entity.type
_entity.pdbx_description
1 polymer ?
#
loop_
_entity_poly.entity_id
_entity_poly.type
_entity_poly.pdbx_seq_one_letter_code
_entity_poly.pdbx_strand_id
1 'polypeptide(L)'
;MSNILIEIFPLEVIDIVFLFMPKNALKTLYDNFPVYSTLRLVARSRLFKQVSVRELGQLARLAKLDVHIEKLTLPGKTELLLFLKDNPSFVTGISYVDIKHEYEYGHNWDQAKYSILKEIQFLNYSLDAGFVSHFDPSQVPSTLTLLTLQFVYEPAPKRIRGWPTSLTSLTSLTIRNHHSAYLIELPLTLKRLSCHSLCGVWHKFPPKLEYLEFTYSFWIPSDHTDFPKSLATLLTTYCDIPDVQKILDKLPGSLKTLEFRGNVGSDFSSLKYPNSIEFLSLAESDVDSVEGSVFPKRLKELRLVDTGIPPDQYRYFPGVNVII
;
A
#
# COMPACT_ATOMS: atom_id res chain seq x y z
N MET A 1 21.32 23.86 13.58
CA MET A 1 21.48 25.07 12.73
C MET A 1 20.40 25.24 11.67
N SER A 2 19.69 24.20 11.22
CA SER A 2 18.69 24.34 10.13
C SER A 2 17.50 25.26 10.45
N ASN A 3 17.08 25.37 11.72
CA ASN A 3 15.89 26.16 12.07
C ASN A 3 16.14 27.68 12.10
N ILE A 4 17.41 28.12 12.12
CA ILE A 4 17.76 29.54 12.16
C ILE A 4 17.26 30.26 10.90
N LEU A 5 17.26 29.59 9.74
CA LEU A 5 16.82 30.22 8.49
C LEU A 5 15.32 30.55 8.50
N ILE A 6 14.48 29.69 9.09
CA ILE A 6 13.03 29.93 9.22
C ILE A 6 12.68 30.89 10.35
N GLU A 7 13.59 31.12 11.31
CA GLU A 7 13.46 32.17 12.32
C GLU A 7 13.81 33.56 11.75
N ILE A 8 14.73 33.62 10.78
CA ILE A 8 15.21 34.88 10.19
C ILE A 8 14.41 35.29 8.95
N PHE A 9 14.03 34.33 8.10
CA PHE A 9 13.37 34.62 6.82
C PHE A 9 12.01 33.92 6.72
N PRO A 10 11.00 34.60 6.17
CA PRO A 10 9.75 33.95 5.76
C PRO A 10 10.03 32.80 4.79
N LEU A 11 9.19 31.75 4.83
CA LEU A 11 9.36 30.56 3.97
C LEU A 11 9.34 30.91 2.48
N GLU A 12 8.60 31.94 2.10
CA GLU A 12 8.50 32.45 0.73
C GLU A 12 9.86 32.98 0.24
N VAL A 13 10.59 33.69 1.11
CA VAL A 13 11.94 34.19 0.78
C VAL A 13 12.91 33.03 0.63
N ILE A 14 12.82 32.03 1.50
CA ILE A 14 13.68 30.85 1.45
C ILE A 14 13.39 30.01 0.20
N ASP A 15 12.13 29.88 -0.17
CA ASP A 15 11.70 29.20 -1.38
C ASP A 15 12.24 29.90 -2.65
N ILE A 16 12.26 31.23 -2.66
CA ILE A 16 12.91 32.02 -3.71
C ILE A 16 14.43 31.78 -3.72
N VAL A 17 15.08 31.73 -2.56
CA VAL A 17 16.53 31.41 -2.48
C VAL A 17 16.81 30.01 -3.02
N PHE A 18 16.00 29.01 -2.66
CA PHE A 18 16.13 27.65 -3.17
C PHE A 18 15.87 27.57 -4.67
N LEU A 19 14.96 28.39 -5.21
CA LEU A 19 14.69 28.47 -6.64
C LEU A 19 15.94 28.89 -7.45
N PHE A 20 16.77 29.77 -6.89
CA PHE A 20 18.01 30.24 -7.54
C PHE A 20 19.25 29.42 -7.20
N MET A 21 19.09 28.40 -6.35
CA MET A 21 20.22 27.60 -5.91
C MET A 21 20.58 26.53 -6.96
N PRO A 22 21.87 26.34 -7.28
CA PRO A 22 22.29 25.24 -8.15
C PRO A 22 21.80 23.90 -7.60
N LYS A 23 21.30 23.02 -8.48
CA LYS A 23 20.72 21.71 -8.09
C LYS A 23 21.62 20.93 -7.13
N ASN A 24 22.93 20.96 -7.35
CA ASN A 24 23.92 20.24 -6.54
C ASN A 24 24.02 20.83 -5.12
N ALA A 25 23.97 22.16 -5.00
CA ALA A 25 23.99 22.85 -3.72
C ALA A 25 22.67 22.65 -2.96
N LEU A 26 21.54 22.76 -3.66
CA LEU A 26 20.23 22.51 -3.06
C LEU A 26 20.08 21.05 -2.64
N LYS A 27 20.61 20.10 -3.42
CA LYS A 27 20.64 18.67 -3.06
C LYS A 27 21.51 18.44 -1.83
N THR A 28 22.69 19.06 -1.77
CA THR A 28 23.57 18.99 -0.59
C THR A 28 22.86 19.56 0.65
N LEU A 29 22.16 20.69 0.54
CA LEU A 29 21.37 21.25 1.62
C LEU A 29 20.22 20.34 2.04
N TYR A 30 19.49 19.79 1.07
CA TYR A 30 18.43 18.82 1.30
C TYR A 30 18.92 17.57 2.06
N ASP A 31 20.05 17.01 1.65
CA ASP A 31 20.66 15.82 2.27
C ASP A 31 21.09 16.10 3.73
N ASN A 32 21.47 17.35 4.02
CA ASN A 32 21.88 17.80 5.36
C ASN A 32 20.73 18.32 6.24
N PHE A 33 19.53 18.55 5.70
CA PHE A 33 18.40 18.96 6.53
C PHE A 33 17.84 17.79 7.36
N PRO A 34 17.42 18.02 8.62
CA PRO A 34 16.71 17.00 9.39
C PRO A 34 15.50 16.46 8.64
N VAL A 35 15.22 15.16 8.79
CA VAL A 35 14.16 14.43 8.05
C VAL A 35 12.80 15.15 8.11
N TYR A 36 12.51 15.80 9.24
CA TYR A 36 11.23 16.47 9.50
C TYR A 36 11.26 18.00 9.37
N SER A 37 12.31 18.59 8.80
CA SER A 37 12.39 20.06 8.72
C SER A 37 11.51 20.64 7.59
N THR A 38 10.87 21.77 7.86
CA THR A 38 10.11 22.52 6.84
C THR A 38 10.98 22.90 5.65
N LEU A 39 12.24 23.26 5.90
CA LEU A 39 13.22 23.54 4.85
C LEU A 39 13.51 22.34 3.96
N ARG A 40 13.52 21.12 4.52
CA ARG A 40 13.68 19.91 3.72
C ARG A 40 12.51 19.73 2.77
N LEU A 41 11.28 20.08 3.19
CA LEU A 41 10.10 20.02 2.33
C LEU A 41 10.16 21.06 1.20
N VAL A 42 10.57 22.30 1.49
CA VAL A 42 10.74 23.36 0.48
C VAL A 42 11.89 23.03 -0.48
N ALA A 43 13.03 22.55 0.02
CA ALA A 43 14.11 22.08 -0.84
C ALA A 43 13.66 20.89 -1.69
N ARG A 44 12.87 19.97 -1.11
CA ARG A 44 12.34 18.81 -1.83
C ARG A 44 11.43 19.23 -2.97
N SER A 45 10.48 20.14 -2.75
CA SER A 45 9.56 20.59 -3.81
C SER A 45 10.29 21.25 -4.98
N ARG A 46 11.47 21.84 -4.72
CA ARG A 46 12.33 22.46 -5.72
C ARG A 46 13.28 21.46 -6.39
N LEU A 47 13.81 20.50 -5.65
CA LEU A 47 14.67 19.45 -6.19
C LEU A 47 13.93 18.41 -7.00
N PHE A 48 12.70 18.13 -6.59
CA PHE A 48 11.95 16.99 -7.01
C PHE A 48 10.57 17.45 -7.47
N LYS A 49 10.48 17.73 -8.78
CA LYS A 49 9.22 18.13 -9.38
C LYS A 49 8.32 16.90 -9.44
N GLN A 50 7.35 16.83 -8.53
CA GLN A 50 6.23 15.90 -8.65
C GLN A 50 5.21 16.55 -9.58
N VAL A 51 4.91 15.87 -10.68
CA VAL A 51 4.04 16.41 -11.72
C VAL A 51 2.89 15.45 -11.97
N SER A 52 1.69 16.00 -12.04
CA SER A 52 0.52 15.26 -12.54
C SER A 52 0.16 15.79 -13.92
N VAL A 53 -0.09 14.90 -14.87
CA VAL A 53 -0.65 15.23 -16.18
C VAL A 53 -1.96 14.50 -16.38
N ARG A 54 -2.87 15.10 -17.14
CA ARG A 54 -4.14 14.49 -17.55
C ARG A 54 -4.28 14.38 -19.07
N GLU A 55 -3.53 15.19 -19.80
CA GLU A 55 -3.66 15.35 -21.25
C GLU A 55 -2.31 15.35 -21.94
N LEU A 56 -2.31 14.91 -23.20
CA LEU A 56 -1.10 14.79 -24.02
C LEU A 56 -0.37 16.13 -24.16
N GLY A 57 -1.12 17.24 -24.29
CA GLY A 57 -0.53 18.57 -24.40
C GLY A 57 0.29 18.99 -23.18
N GLN A 58 -0.07 18.53 -21.98
CA GLN A 58 0.69 18.80 -20.76
C GLN A 58 1.99 17.99 -20.75
N LEU A 59 1.90 16.71 -21.10
CA LEU A 59 3.05 15.81 -21.17
C LEU A 59 4.07 16.27 -22.23
N ALA A 60 3.59 16.71 -23.41
CA ALA A 60 4.42 17.26 -24.47
C ALA A 60 5.12 18.57 -24.06
N ARG A 61 4.47 19.43 -23.26
CA ARG A 61 5.12 20.64 -22.70
C ARG A 61 6.21 20.26 -21.70
N LEU A 62 5.97 19.27 -20.84
CA LEU A 62 6.95 18.81 -19.87
C LEU A 62 8.19 18.22 -20.54
N ALA A 63 8.01 17.44 -21.61
CA ALA A 63 9.13 16.87 -22.36
C ALA A 63 10.05 17.93 -22.98
N LYS A 64 9.53 19.13 -23.27
CA LYS A 64 10.32 20.26 -23.78
C LYS A 64 11.13 21.00 -22.71
N LEU A 65 10.79 20.84 -21.43
CA LEU A 65 11.43 21.60 -20.35
C LEU A 65 12.81 21.06 -19.97
N ASP A 66 13.20 19.88 -20.48
CA ASP A 66 14.47 19.19 -20.14
C ASP A 66 14.76 19.18 -18.63
N VAL A 67 13.72 18.90 -17.84
CA VAL A 67 13.81 18.84 -16.39
C VAL A 67 13.70 17.40 -15.91
N HIS A 68 14.54 17.05 -14.93
CA HIS A 68 14.39 15.81 -14.20
C HIS A 68 13.08 15.80 -13.39
N ILE A 69 12.30 14.74 -13.53
CA ILE A 69 11.02 14.55 -12.84
C ILE A 69 11.20 13.45 -11.80
N GLU A 70 10.95 13.74 -10.53
CA GLU A 70 11.03 12.69 -9.49
C GLU A 70 9.85 11.73 -9.62
N LYS A 71 8.64 12.29 -9.72
CA LYS A 71 7.40 11.53 -9.82
C LYS A 71 6.51 12.12 -10.90
N LEU A 72 6.19 11.33 -11.91
CA LEU A 72 5.16 11.65 -12.90
C LEU A 72 3.91 10.83 -12.59
N THR A 73 2.79 11.49 -12.29
CA THR A 73 1.47 10.85 -12.18
C THR A 73 0.69 11.10 -13.45
N LEU A 74 0.14 10.06 -14.07
CA LEU A 74 -0.71 10.18 -15.26
C LEU A 74 -1.82 9.13 -15.28
N PRO A 75 -2.95 9.38 -15.97
CA PRO A 75 -3.93 8.35 -16.22
C PRO A 75 -3.40 7.33 -17.24
N GLY A 76 -3.89 6.10 -17.18
CA GLY A 76 -3.59 5.02 -18.14
C GLY A 76 -4.22 5.19 -19.54
N LYS A 77 -4.24 6.42 -20.08
CA LYS A 77 -4.75 6.73 -21.42
C LYS A 77 -3.75 6.29 -22.49
N THR A 78 -4.25 5.65 -23.54
CA THR A 78 -3.41 5.03 -24.60
C THR A 78 -2.47 6.05 -25.24
N GLU A 79 -2.95 7.26 -25.53
CA GLU A 79 -2.16 8.33 -26.14
C GLU A 79 -1.03 8.84 -25.24
N LEU A 80 -1.20 8.80 -23.92
CA LEU A 80 -0.13 9.17 -22.97
C LEU A 80 0.92 8.06 -22.90
N LEU A 81 0.49 6.79 -22.87
CA LEU A 81 1.40 5.65 -22.87
C LEU A 81 2.21 5.58 -24.17
N LEU A 82 1.56 5.81 -25.32
CA LEU A 82 2.24 5.91 -26.62
C LEU A 82 3.24 7.06 -26.64
N PHE A 83 2.89 8.24 -26.10
CA PHE A 83 3.86 9.33 -25.99
C PHE A 83 5.09 8.94 -25.18
N LEU A 84 4.91 8.27 -24.02
CA LEU A 84 6.04 7.81 -23.22
C LEU A 84 6.89 6.77 -23.97
N LYS A 85 6.24 5.85 -24.70
CA LYS A 85 6.92 4.88 -25.57
C LYS A 85 7.74 5.56 -26.67
N ASP A 86 7.18 6.57 -27.33
CA ASP A 86 7.81 7.26 -28.45
C ASP A 86 8.89 8.27 -28.01
N ASN A 87 8.98 8.58 -26.71
CA ASN A 87 9.92 9.56 -26.15
C ASN A 87 10.79 8.93 -25.03
N PRO A 88 11.62 7.92 -25.32
CA PRO A 88 12.39 7.21 -24.31
C PRO A 88 13.38 8.11 -23.57
N SER A 89 13.99 9.11 -24.23
CA SER A 89 14.88 10.08 -23.58
C SER A 89 14.17 10.87 -22.47
N PHE A 90 12.93 11.29 -22.71
CA PHE A 90 12.11 11.94 -21.69
C PHE A 90 11.83 10.98 -20.52
N VAL A 91 11.47 9.72 -20.79
CA VAL A 91 11.20 8.70 -19.76
C VAL A 91 12.42 8.45 -18.87
N THR A 92 13.63 8.41 -19.44
CA THR A 92 14.87 8.25 -18.65
C THR A 92 15.12 9.40 -17.68
N GLY A 93 14.54 10.58 -17.94
CA GLY A 93 14.56 11.72 -17.04
C GLY A 93 13.59 11.61 -15.85
N ILE A 94 12.80 10.53 -15.76
CA ILE A 94 11.76 10.33 -14.73
C ILE A 94 12.17 9.22 -13.77
N SER A 95 12.29 9.54 -12.47
CA SER A 95 12.68 8.55 -11.46
C SER A 95 11.58 7.54 -11.13
N TYR A 96 10.33 8.00 -11.12
CA TYR A 96 9.16 7.20 -10.77
C TYR A 96 7.93 7.61 -11.58
N VAL A 97 7.22 6.63 -12.13
CA VAL A 97 5.96 6.86 -12.85
C VAL A 97 4.79 6.23 -12.09
N ASP A 98 3.73 6.98 -11.82
CA ASP A 98 2.52 6.52 -11.15
C ASP A 98 1.35 6.55 -12.13
N ILE A 99 1.03 5.38 -12.70
CA ILE A 99 -0.03 5.26 -13.68
C ILE A 99 -1.32 4.94 -12.94
N LYS A 100 -2.24 5.90 -12.92
CA LYS A 100 -3.53 5.78 -12.24
C LYS A 100 -4.60 5.25 -13.17
N HIS A 101 -5.51 4.48 -12.60
CA HIS A 101 -6.79 4.25 -13.21
C HIS A 101 -7.61 5.54 -13.13
N GLU A 102 -8.29 5.88 -14.21
CA GLU A 102 -9.22 7.01 -14.27
C GLU A 102 -10.63 6.45 -14.28
N TYR A 103 -11.47 6.89 -13.33
CA TYR A 103 -12.85 6.42 -13.17
C TYR A 103 -13.80 6.91 -14.27
N GLU A 104 -13.28 7.53 -15.32
CA GLU A 104 -14.07 7.91 -16.48
C GLU A 104 -14.55 6.66 -17.22
N TYR A 105 -15.86 6.57 -17.43
CA TYR A 105 -16.51 5.44 -18.11
C TYR A 105 -15.86 5.17 -19.48
N GLY A 106 -15.52 3.91 -19.74
CA GLY A 106 -14.98 3.46 -21.03
C GLY A 106 -13.46 3.29 -21.07
N HIS A 107 -12.73 3.60 -20.00
CA HIS A 107 -11.27 3.46 -19.94
C HIS A 107 -10.80 2.22 -19.17
N ASN A 108 -11.31 1.06 -19.56
CA ASN A 108 -10.86 -0.22 -19.00
C ASN A 108 -9.39 -0.47 -19.34
N TRP A 109 -8.69 -1.18 -18.45
CA TRP A 109 -7.37 -1.72 -18.75
C TRP A 109 -7.51 -2.94 -19.65
N ASP A 110 -6.78 -2.94 -20.78
CA ASP A 110 -6.81 -4.01 -21.77
C ASP A 110 -5.39 -4.49 -22.13
N GLN A 111 -5.34 -5.57 -22.92
CA GLN A 111 -4.09 -6.19 -23.38
C GLN A 111 -3.22 -5.24 -24.22
N ALA A 112 -3.84 -4.29 -24.93
CA ALA A 112 -3.11 -3.35 -25.78
C ALA A 112 -2.27 -2.39 -24.93
N LYS A 113 -2.84 -1.87 -23.82
CA LYS A 113 -2.11 -1.01 -22.88
C LYS A 113 -0.94 -1.75 -22.21
N TYR A 114 -1.11 -3.02 -21.83
CA TYR A 114 0.00 -3.82 -21.28
C TYR A 114 1.13 -4.01 -22.29
N SER A 115 0.78 -4.28 -23.54
CA SER A 115 1.77 -4.40 -24.62
C SER A 115 2.59 -3.12 -24.77
N ILE A 116 1.94 -1.95 -24.71
CA ILE A 116 2.63 -0.65 -24.74
C ILE A 116 3.55 -0.48 -23.53
N LEU A 117 3.06 -0.74 -22.30
CA LEU A 117 3.87 -0.58 -21.08
C LEU A 117 5.14 -1.45 -21.09
N LYS A 118 5.05 -2.65 -21.66
CA LYS A 118 6.19 -3.59 -21.78
C LYS A 118 7.32 -3.04 -22.64
N GLU A 119 7.02 -2.13 -23.56
CA GLU A 119 8.01 -1.49 -24.42
C GLU A 119 8.64 -0.23 -23.78
N ILE A 120 8.10 0.26 -22.66
CA ILE A 120 8.60 1.47 -21.99
C ILE A 120 9.61 1.08 -20.90
N GLN A 121 10.80 1.67 -20.98
CA GLN A 121 11.88 1.44 -20.02
C GLN A 121 11.75 2.35 -18.79
N PHE A 122 10.77 2.09 -17.94
CA PHE A 122 10.67 2.80 -16.66
C PHE A 122 11.76 2.36 -15.69
N LEU A 123 12.35 3.33 -14.98
CA LEU A 123 13.26 3.02 -13.86
C LEU A 123 12.50 2.35 -12.71
N ASN A 124 11.40 2.98 -12.28
CA ASN A 124 10.42 2.45 -11.34
C ASN A 124 9.04 2.94 -11.75
N TYR A 125 8.02 2.11 -11.56
CA TYR A 125 6.66 2.60 -11.71
C TYR A 125 5.65 1.83 -10.87
N SER A 126 4.53 2.50 -10.58
CA SER A 126 3.30 1.88 -10.10
C SER A 126 2.23 1.86 -11.17
N LEU A 127 1.40 0.82 -11.10
CA LEU A 127 0.27 0.64 -11.95
C LEU A 127 -0.99 0.42 -11.12
N ASP A 128 -1.99 1.26 -11.34
CA ASP A 128 -3.35 1.04 -10.88
C ASP A 128 -4.24 0.67 -12.08
N ALA A 129 -4.55 -0.62 -12.16
CA ALA A 129 -5.34 -1.21 -13.23
C ALA A 129 -6.78 -1.49 -12.78
N GLY A 130 -7.66 -0.52 -13.04
CA GLY A 130 -9.09 -0.63 -12.77
C GLY A 130 -9.91 -1.27 -13.88
N PHE A 131 -11.02 -1.87 -13.48
CA PHE A 131 -11.98 -2.59 -14.32
C PHE A 131 -11.33 -3.66 -15.21
N VAL A 132 -10.39 -4.43 -14.66
CA VAL A 132 -9.76 -5.54 -15.37
C VAL A 132 -10.69 -6.76 -15.40
N SER A 133 -10.96 -7.29 -16.59
CA SER A 133 -11.60 -8.61 -16.77
C SER A 133 -10.59 -9.74 -16.62
N HIS A 134 -9.38 -9.50 -17.11
CA HIS A 134 -8.28 -10.44 -17.11
C HIS A 134 -6.96 -9.72 -16.86
N PHE A 135 -6.07 -10.38 -16.15
CA PHE A 135 -4.70 -9.94 -15.96
C PHE A 135 -3.75 -11.11 -16.22
N ASP A 136 -2.77 -10.91 -17.09
CA ASP A 136 -1.70 -11.86 -17.37
C ASP A 136 -0.40 -11.35 -16.71
N PRO A 137 0.01 -11.93 -15.57
CA PRO A 137 1.24 -11.56 -14.88
C PRO A 137 2.49 -11.61 -15.75
N SER A 138 2.53 -12.48 -16.77
CA SER A 138 3.71 -12.65 -17.62
C SER A 138 4.01 -11.42 -18.48
N GLN A 139 3.05 -10.50 -18.62
CA GLN A 139 3.25 -9.24 -19.33
C GLN A 139 3.79 -8.12 -18.46
N VAL A 140 3.93 -8.34 -17.14
CA VAL A 140 4.40 -7.31 -16.21
C VAL A 140 5.90 -7.06 -16.38
N PRO A 141 6.31 -5.82 -16.69
CA PRO A 141 7.71 -5.40 -16.64
C PRO A 141 8.38 -5.67 -15.29
N SER A 142 9.66 -6.04 -15.33
CA SER A 142 10.45 -6.35 -14.12
C SER A 142 10.63 -5.17 -13.17
N THR A 143 10.46 -3.93 -13.65
CA THR A 143 10.65 -2.69 -12.88
C THR A 143 9.39 -2.22 -12.16
N LEU A 144 8.26 -2.93 -12.29
CA LEU A 144 7.03 -2.62 -11.56
C LEU A 144 7.25 -2.81 -10.04
N THR A 145 6.97 -1.78 -9.25
CA THR A 145 7.18 -1.83 -7.79
C THR A 145 5.88 -2.00 -6.99
N LEU A 146 4.79 -1.41 -7.48
CA LEU A 146 3.46 -1.47 -6.88
C LEU A 146 2.41 -1.73 -7.95
N LEU A 147 1.54 -2.69 -7.68
CA LEU A 147 0.43 -3.04 -8.55
C LEU A 147 -0.88 -2.99 -7.77
N THR A 148 -1.88 -2.27 -8.30
CA THR A 148 -3.27 -2.38 -7.88
C THR A 148 -4.08 -2.96 -9.03
N LEU A 149 -4.84 -4.03 -8.76
CA LEU A 149 -5.76 -4.64 -9.69
C LEU A 149 -7.18 -4.51 -9.13
N GLN A 150 -8.09 -3.91 -9.87
CA GLN A 150 -9.51 -3.89 -9.52
C GLN A 150 -10.30 -4.59 -10.62
N PHE A 151 -10.84 -5.76 -10.27
CA PHE A 151 -11.56 -6.60 -11.21
C PHE A 151 -13.00 -6.12 -11.39
N VAL A 152 -13.51 -6.28 -12.62
CA VAL A 152 -14.96 -6.30 -12.84
C VAL A 152 -15.52 -7.61 -12.31
N TYR A 153 -16.74 -7.60 -11.80
CA TYR A 153 -17.40 -8.83 -11.37
C TYR A 153 -17.64 -9.73 -12.58
N GLU A 154 -16.84 -10.78 -12.73
CA GLU A 154 -17.00 -11.76 -13.80
C GLU A 154 -17.57 -13.08 -13.27
N PRO A 155 -18.49 -13.72 -14.01
CA PRO A 155 -19.01 -15.03 -13.63
C PRO A 155 -17.97 -16.16 -13.72
N ALA A 156 -16.90 -15.98 -14.51
CA ALA A 156 -15.86 -16.98 -14.75
C ALA A 156 -14.45 -16.38 -14.54
N PRO A 157 -14.02 -16.19 -13.28
CA PRO A 157 -12.74 -15.58 -12.96
C PRO A 157 -11.56 -16.38 -13.54
N LYS A 158 -10.64 -15.69 -14.20
CA LYS A 158 -9.43 -16.29 -14.76
C LYS A 158 -8.33 -16.42 -13.71
N ARG A 159 -7.50 -17.45 -13.86
CA ARG A 159 -6.32 -17.63 -13.00
C ARG A 159 -5.27 -16.56 -13.30
N ILE A 160 -4.73 -15.98 -12.23
CA ILE A 160 -3.60 -15.05 -12.25
C ILE A 160 -2.37 -15.87 -11.84
N ARG A 161 -1.54 -16.28 -12.80
CA ARG A 161 -0.36 -17.13 -12.55
C ARG A 161 0.76 -16.82 -13.52
N GLY A 162 1.97 -17.30 -13.23
CA GLY A 162 3.11 -17.16 -14.14
C GLY A 162 3.77 -15.78 -14.08
N TRP A 163 3.98 -15.28 -12.86
CA TRP A 163 4.79 -14.07 -12.65
C TRP A 163 6.20 -14.27 -13.25
N PRO A 164 6.75 -13.26 -13.94
CA PRO A 164 8.06 -13.39 -14.56
C PRO A 164 9.12 -13.58 -13.47
N THR A 165 10.03 -14.54 -13.67
CA THR A 165 11.12 -14.83 -12.72
C THR A 165 12.11 -13.67 -12.58
N SER A 166 12.15 -12.77 -13.58
CA SER A 166 12.90 -11.52 -13.56
C SER A 166 12.25 -10.43 -12.71
N LEU A 167 11.02 -10.63 -12.22
CA LEU A 167 10.34 -9.67 -11.36
C LEU A 167 10.99 -9.66 -9.98
N THR A 168 11.81 -8.64 -9.75
CA THR A 168 12.55 -8.46 -8.50
C THR A 168 12.05 -7.27 -7.70
N SER A 169 11.35 -6.34 -8.35
CA SER A 169 10.98 -5.04 -7.79
C SER A 169 9.56 -4.99 -7.21
N LEU A 170 8.66 -5.92 -7.53
CA LEU A 170 7.27 -5.86 -7.07
C LEU A 170 7.20 -6.16 -5.57
N THR A 171 6.97 -5.12 -4.78
CA THR A 171 6.94 -5.18 -3.31
C THR A 171 5.54 -5.04 -2.74
N SER A 172 4.61 -4.42 -3.49
CA SER A 172 3.25 -4.17 -3.04
C SER A 172 2.23 -4.62 -4.09
N LEU A 173 1.26 -5.42 -3.67
CA LEU A 173 0.14 -5.86 -4.49
C LEU A 173 -1.18 -5.56 -3.78
N THR A 174 -2.08 -4.89 -4.48
CA THR A 174 -3.45 -4.65 -4.05
C THR A 174 -4.40 -5.35 -5.01
N ILE A 175 -5.31 -6.18 -4.50
CA ILE A 175 -6.30 -6.90 -5.29
C ILE A 175 -7.68 -6.49 -4.82
N ARG A 176 -8.56 -6.08 -5.74
CA ARG A 176 -9.94 -5.68 -5.42
C ARG A 176 -10.93 -6.48 -6.26
N ASN A 177 -12.00 -6.93 -5.61
CA ASN A 177 -13.16 -7.56 -6.24
C ASN A 177 -12.84 -8.83 -7.05
N HIS A 178 -11.81 -9.58 -6.65
CA HIS A 178 -11.53 -10.86 -7.27
C HIS A 178 -12.30 -11.98 -6.57
N HIS A 179 -12.87 -12.91 -7.33
CA HIS A 179 -13.79 -13.91 -6.78
C HIS A 179 -13.10 -14.96 -5.89
N SER A 180 -11.80 -15.22 -6.07
CA SER A 180 -11.12 -16.26 -5.28
C SER A 180 -9.62 -16.04 -5.16
N ALA A 181 -9.08 -16.18 -3.94
CA ALA A 181 -7.64 -16.19 -3.67
C ALA A 181 -6.92 -17.40 -4.31
N TYR A 182 -7.59 -18.56 -4.40
CA TYR A 182 -7.00 -19.80 -4.94
C TYR A 182 -6.66 -19.74 -6.42
N LEU A 183 -7.24 -18.77 -7.13
CA LEU A 183 -6.96 -18.52 -8.54
C LEU A 183 -5.78 -17.58 -8.75
N ILE A 184 -5.19 -17.07 -7.67
CA ILE A 184 -4.13 -16.07 -7.72
C ILE A 184 -2.84 -16.67 -7.15
N GLU A 185 -1.82 -16.78 -7.98
CA GLU A 185 -0.46 -17.01 -7.54
C GLU A 185 0.13 -15.70 -7.01
N LEU A 186 0.78 -15.73 -5.85
CA LEU A 186 1.44 -14.55 -5.29
C LEU A 186 2.92 -14.52 -5.69
N PRO A 187 3.46 -13.37 -6.14
CA PRO A 187 4.89 -13.24 -6.41
C PRO A 187 5.71 -13.34 -5.12
N LEU A 188 6.81 -14.10 -5.16
CA LEU A 188 7.66 -14.37 -4.00
C LEU A 188 8.37 -13.13 -3.42
N THR A 189 8.41 -12.03 -4.17
CA THR A 189 9.05 -10.76 -3.78
C THR A 189 8.18 -9.88 -2.90
N LEU A 190 6.89 -10.18 -2.77
CA LEU A 190 5.95 -9.31 -2.07
C LEU A 190 6.33 -9.11 -0.61
N LYS A 191 6.23 -7.84 -0.20
CA LYS A 191 6.31 -7.38 1.18
C LYS A 191 4.98 -6.90 1.72
N ARG A 192 4.12 -6.38 0.84
CA ARG A 192 2.80 -5.86 1.18
C ARG A 192 1.74 -6.47 0.28
N LEU A 193 0.69 -7.00 0.89
CA LEU A 193 -0.49 -7.52 0.20
C LEU A 193 -1.74 -6.91 0.83
N SER A 194 -2.56 -6.27 0.01
CA SER A 194 -3.86 -5.73 0.41
C SER A 194 -4.95 -6.33 -0.47
N CYS A 195 -6.03 -6.80 0.14
CA CYS A 195 -7.11 -7.50 -0.53
C CYS A 195 -8.44 -6.87 -0.14
N HIS A 196 -9.26 -6.52 -1.11
CA HIS A 196 -10.58 -5.93 -0.89
C HIS A 196 -11.63 -6.76 -1.62
N SER A 197 -12.66 -7.22 -0.91
CA SER A 197 -13.72 -8.06 -1.50
C SER A 197 -13.16 -9.29 -2.22
N LEU A 198 -12.28 -10.02 -1.53
CA LEU A 198 -11.70 -11.28 -1.98
C LEU A 198 -12.34 -12.45 -1.23
N CYS A 199 -12.65 -13.55 -1.91
CA CYS A 199 -13.10 -14.78 -1.23
C CYS A 199 -11.94 -15.77 -1.03
N GLY A 200 -11.82 -16.31 0.18
CA GLY A 200 -10.79 -17.26 0.57
C GLY A 200 -9.43 -16.61 0.84
N VAL A 201 -8.50 -17.44 1.30
CA VAL A 201 -7.14 -17.03 1.65
C VAL A 201 -6.14 -18.09 1.19
N TRP A 202 -4.92 -17.65 0.86
CA TRP A 202 -3.85 -18.53 0.43
C TRP A 202 -3.43 -19.54 1.52
N HIS A 203 -3.02 -20.73 1.09
CA HIS A 203 -2.37 -21.70 1.98
C HIS A 203 -0.94 -21.27 2.32
N LYS A 204 -0.24 -20.65 1.36
CA LYS A 204 1.15 -20.20 1.50
C LYS A 204 1.29 -18.77 1.04
N PHE A 205 1.88 -17.95 1.89
CA PHE A 205 2.22 -16.57 1.57
C PHE A 205 3.69 -16.44 1.14
N PRO A 206 4.04 -15.36 0.40
CA PRO A 206 5.43 -15.04 0.10
C PRO A 206 6.28 -14.92 1.37
N PRO A 207 7.50 -15.48 1.39
CA PRO A 207 8.32 -15.57 2.60
C PRO A 207 8.84 -14.22 3.11
N LYS A 208 8.72 -13.15 2.31
CA LYS A 208 9.11 -11.78 2.65
C LYS A 208 7.92 -10.88 3.00
N LEU A 209 6.71 -11.43 3.08
CA LEU A 209 5.52 -10.64 3.35
C LEU A 209 5.57 -10.10 4.79
N GLU A 210 5.54 -8.78 4.92
CA GLU A 210 5.66 -8.03 6.17
C GLU A 210 4.30 -7.42 6.57
N TYR A 211 3.45 -7.10 5.59
CA TYR A 211 2.16 -6.45 5.77
C TYR A 211 1.07 -7.19 4.99
N LEU A 212 -0.03 -7.52 5.67
CA LEU A 212 -1.19 -8.18 5.10
C LEU A 212 -2.47 -7.47 5.55
N GLU A 213 -3.32 -7.15 4.59
CA GLU A 213 -4.59 -6.46 4.82
C GLU A 213 -5.72 -7.14 4.05
N PHE A 214 -6.83 -7.39 4.73
CA PHE A 214 -8.08 -7.85 4.15
C PHE A 214 -9.23 -6.92 4.53
N THR A 215 -10.04 -6.55 3.55
CA THR A 215 -11.18 -5.65 3.73
C THR A 215 -12.40 -6.20 3.00
N TYR A 216 -13.57 -6.24 3.64
CA TYR A 216 -14.82 -6.80 3.09
C TYR A 216 -14.64 -8.18 2.44
N SER A 217 -13.80 -9.03 3.00
CA SER A 217 -13.38 -10.30 2.41
C SER A 217 -14.00 -11.48 3.14
N PHE A 218 -14.36 -12.54 2.42
CA PHE A 218 -14.84 -13.78 3.02
C PHE A 218 -13.63 -14.64 3.38
N TRP A 219 -13.19 -14.54 4.63
CA TRP A 219 -12.00 -15.22 5.08
C TRP A 219 -12.36 -16.59 5.63
N ILE A 220 -12.03 -17.64 4.88
CA ILE A 220 -12.14 -19.02 5.35
C ILE A 220 -10.72 -19.55 5.57
N PRO A 221 -10.15 -19.46 6.79
CA PRO A 221 -8.82 -20.00 7.06
C PRO A 221 -8.87 -21.52 6.95
N SER A 222 -8.06 -22.06 6.05
CA SER A 222 -7.86 -23.50 6.00
C SER A 222 -6.95 -23.95 7.16
N ASP A 223 -7.05 -25.23 7.55
CA ASP A 223 -6.07 -25.86 8.45
C ASP A 223 -4.63 -25.79 7.90
N HIS A 224 -4.46 -25.50 6.62
CA HIS A 224 -3.17 -25.44 5.92
C HIS A 224 -2.67 -24.03 5.64
N THR A 225 -3.31 -22.98 6.16
CA THR A 225 -2.82 -21.60 6.02
C THR A 225 -1.62 -21.38 6.92
N ASP A 226 -0.47 -21.04 6.33
CA ASP A 226 0.79 -20.75 7.03
C ASP A 226 1.20 -19.29 6.80
N PHE A 227 1.19 -18.48 7.86
CA PHE A 227 1.69 -17.12 7.81
C PHE A 227 3.23 -17.10 7.78
N PRO A 228 3.85 -16.17 7.03
CA PRO A 228 5.30 -16.11 6.93
C PRO A 228 5.88 -15.50 8.20
N LYS A 229 7.06 -15.99 8.63
CA LYS A 229 7.77 -15.49 9.82
C LYS A 229 8.17 -14.01 9.76
N SER A 230 8.09 -13.39 8.58
CA SER A 230 8.34 -11.97 8.38
C SER A 230 7.13 -11.08 8.67
N LEU A 231 5.93 -11.64 8.83
CA LEU A 231 4.71 -10.87 8.97
C LEU A 231 4.76 -10.05 10.27
N ALA A 232 4.64 -8.74 10.13
CA ALA A 232 4.69 -7.77 11.21
C ALA A 232 3.34 -7.08 11.44
N THR A 233 2.52 -6.97 10.39
CA THR A 233 1.22 -6.32 10.43
C THR A 233 0.16 -7.19 9.76
N LEU A 234 -0.93 -7.45 10.48
CA LEU A 234 -2.14 -8.06 9.95
C LEU A 234 -3.33 -7.16 10.28
N LEU A 235 -4.02 -6.69 9.24
CA LEU A 235 -5.24 -5.89 9.36
C LEU A 235 -6.40 -6.61 8.70
N THR A 236 -7.53 -6.69 9.39
CA THR A 236 -8.76 -7.24 8.84
C THR A 236 -9.91 -6.30 9.16
N THR A 237 -10.71 -5.97 8.16
CA THR A 237 -11.81 -4.99 8.29
C THR A 237 -13.08 -5.55 7.63
N TYR A 238 -14.14 -5.74 8.42
CA TYR A 238 -15.44 -6.29 7.99
C TYR A 238 -15.32 -7.56 7.12
N CYS A 239 -14.43 -8.45 7.51
CA CYS A 239 -14.24 -9.78 6.99
C CYS A 239 -15.08 -10.80 7.77
N ASP A 240 -15.59 -11.80 7.06
CA ASP A 240 -16.22 -12.96 7.70
C ASP A 240 -15.12 -13.91 8.16
N ILE A 241 -14.88 -13.98 9.47
CA ILE A 241 -13.85 -14.82 10.10
C ILE A 241 -14.54 -15.82 11.04
N PRO A 242 -14.77 -17.07 10.61
CA PRO A 242 -15.58 -18.02 11.38
C PRO A 242 -14.90 -18.51 12.67
N ASP A 243 -13.56 -18.47 12.74
CA ASP A 243 -12.80 -18.89 13.91
C ASP A 243 -11.56 -18.00 14.08
N VAL A 244 -11.71 -16.95 14.88
CA VAL A 244 -10.65 -15.97 15.17
C VAL A 244 -9.49 -16.63 15.93
N GLN A 245 -9.78 -17.55 16.86
CA GLN A 245 -8.73 -18.21 17.65
C GLN A 245 -7.81 -19.05 16.78
N LYS A 246 -8.39 -19.78 15.81
CA LYS A 246 -7.61 -20.55 14.83
C LYS A 246 -6.67 -19.69 13.98
N ILE A 247 -7.05 -18.44 13.69
CA ILE A 247 -6.14 -17.48 13.06
C ILE A 247 -5.04 -17.08 14.04
N LEU A 248 -5.40 -16.67 15.26
CA LEU A 248 -4.46 -16.23 16.30
C LEU A 248 -3.36 -17.27 16.58
N ASP A 249 -3.74 -18.55 16.67
CA ASP A 249 -2.83 -19.68 16.92
C ASP A 249 -1.76 -19.85 15.82
N LYS A 250 -2.03 -19.34 14.62
CA LYS A 250 -1.14 -19.42 13.45
C LYS A 250 -0.30 -18.17 13.23
N LEU A 251 -0.56 -17.10 13.96
CA LEU A 251 0.18 -15.85 13.78
C LEU A 251 1.64 -16.01 14.23
N PRO A 252 2.60 -15.50 13.46
CA PRO A 252 4.01 -15.64 13.81
C PRO A 252 4.36 -14.75 15.00
N GLY A 253 5.32 -15.18 15.82
CA GLY A 253 5.82 -14.40 16.95
C GLY A 253 6.55 -13.08 16.58
N SER A 254 6.66 -12.77 15.29
CA SER A 254 7.11 -11.48 14.76
C SER A 254 6.01 -10.44 14.69
N LEU A 255 4.74 -10.83 14.76
CA LEU A 255 3.59 -9.95 14.55
C LEU A 255 3.50 -8.90 15.66
N LYS A 256 3.45 -7.62 15.28
CA LYS A 256 3.41 -6.48 16.20
C LYS A 256 2.09 -5.73 16.15
N THR A 257 1.46 -5.68 14.98
CA THR A 257 0.21 -4.95 14.75
C THR A 257 -0.85 -5.93 14.33
N LEU A 258 -1.93 -6.01 15.11
CA LEU A 258 -3.10 -6.82 14.81
C LEU A 258 -4.35 -5.94 14.89
N GLU A 259 -5.15 -5.95 13.82
CA GLU A 259 -6.44 -5.28 13.78
C GLU A 259 -7.52 -6.25 13.30
N PHE A 260 -8.57 -6.41 14.10
CA PHE A 260 -9.79 -7.13 13.77
C PHE A 260 -10.99 -6.18 13.81
N ARG A 261 -11.02 -5.17 12.94
CA ARG A 261 -12.11 -4.17 12.89
C ARG A 261 -13.41 -4.77 12.36
N GLY A 262 -14.47 -4.77 13.17
CA GLY A 262 -15.78 -5.32 12.79
C GLY A 262 -15.79 -6.80 12.43
N ASN A 263 -14.91 -7.61 13.05
CA ASN A 263 -14.81 -9.05 12.77
C ASN A 263 -15.03 -9.94 13.99
N VAL A 264 -15.04 -9.38 15.20
CA VAL A 264 -15.11 -10.16 16.43
C VAL A 264 -16.48 -10.00 17.05
N GLY A 265 -17.10 -11.13 17.42
CA GLY A 265 -18.31 -11.18 18.22
C GLY A 265 -18.02 -11.24 19.73
N SER A 266 -19.07 -11.56 20.50
CA SER A 266 -19.10 -11.49 21.97
C SER A 266 -18.13 -12.43 22.71
N ASP A 267 -17.61 -13.48 22.08
CA ASP A 267 -16.68 -14.46 22.69
C ASP A 267 -15.21 -13.98 22.79
N PHE A 268 -14.98 -12.68 22.58
CA PHE A 268 -13.65 -12.05 22.56
C PHE A 268 -12.79 -12.34 23.80
N SER A 269 -13.38 -12.38 24.99
CA SER A 269 -12.65 -12.49 26.26
C SER A 269 -11.88 -13.81 26.41
N SER A 270 -12.24 -14.82 25.62
CA SER A 270 -11.60 -16.13 25.59
C SER A 270 -10.37 -16.20 24.68
N LEU A 271 -10.14 -15.17 23.86
CA LEU A 271 -9.10 -15.20 22.83
C LEU A 271 -7.70 -15.10 23.42
N LYS A 272 -6.78 -15.93 22.89
CA LYS A 272 -5.37 -15.96 23.27
C LYS A 272 -4.53 -15.28 22.20
N TYR A 273 -3.95 -14.16 22.57
CA TYR A 273 -3.12 -13.37 21.66
C TYR A 273 -1.64 -13.75 21.73
N PRO A 274 -0.92 -13.68 20.60
CA PRO A 274 0.54 -13.69 20.59
C PRO A 274 1.13 -12.59 21.47
N ASN A 275 2.07 -12.95 22.36
CA ASN A 275 2.74 -12.01 23.27
C ASN A 275 3.58 -10.93 22.55
N SER A 276 3.82 -11.08 21.25
CA SER A 276 4.59 -10.14 20.43
C SER A 276 3.82 -8.87 20.05
N ILE A 277 2.49 -8.90 20.15
CA ILE A 277 1.62 -7.81 19.73
C ILE A 277 1.88 -6.57 20.59
N GLU A 278 2.13 -5.44 19.93
CA GLU A 278 2.35 -4.11 20.51
C GLU A 278 1.13 -3.19 20.29
N PHE A 279 0.38 -3.41 19.21
CA PHE A 279 -0.85 -2.68 18.89
C PHE A 279 -1.97 -3.68 18.59
N LEU A 280 -3.08 -3.58 19.32
CA LEU A 280 -4.30 -4.36 19.10
C LEU A 280 -5.48 -3.41 18.87
N SER A 281 -6.19 -3.59 17.75
CA SER A 281 -7.41 -2.85 17.45
C SER A 281 -8.58 -3.80 17.24
N LEU A 282 -9.68 -3.50 17.93
CA LEU A 282 -10.95 -4.23 17.90
C LEU A 282 -12.09 -3.27 17.61
N ALA A 283 -11.78 -2.12 17.00
CA ALA A 283 -12.74 -1.09 16.71
C ALA A 283 -13.95 -1.66 15.96
N GLU A 284 -15.14 -1.14 16.25
CA GLU A 284 -16.40 -1.53 15.62
C GLU A 284 -16.73 -3.03 15.71
N SER A 285 -16.15 -3.73 16.68
CA SER A 285 -16.48 -5.13 16.96
C SER A 285 -17.59 -5.22 18.00
N ASP A 286 -18.36 -6.31 17.94
CA ASP A 286 -19.46 -6.59 18.85
C ASP A 286 -18.93 -7.22 20.14
N VAL A 287 -18.09 -6.46 20.84
CA VAL A 287 -17.45 -6.83 22.11
C VAL A 287 -18.17 -6.08 23.22
N ASP A 288 -18.80 -6.81 24.13
CA ASP A 288 -19.60 -6.23 25.23
C ASP A 288 -18.82 -6.17 26.55
N SER A 289 -17.72 -6.93 26.66
CA SER A 289 -16.89 -6.98 27.86
C SER A 289 -15.45 -7.35 27.54
N VAL A 290 -14.52 -6.75 28.29
CA VAL A 290 -13.10 -7.13 28.31
C VAL A 290 -12.72 -7.84 29.61
N GLU A 291 -13.66 -8.04 30.53
CA GLU A 291 -13.43 -8.73 31.79
C GLU A 291 -12.92 -10.17 31.53
N GLY A 292 -11.87 -10.56 32.24
CA GLY A 292 -11.23 -11.88 32.08
C GLY A 292 -10.31 -12.03 30.88
N SER A 293 -10.22 -11.03 29.99
CA SER A 293 -9.36 -11.07 28.81
C SER A 293 -7.88 -11.06 29.17
N VAL A 294 -7.08 -11.90 28.51
CA VAL A 294 -5.63 -11.94 28.67
C VAL A 294 -4.96 -11.25 27.50
N PHE A 295 -4.55 -10.00 27.71
CA PHE A 295 -3.89 -9.19 26.68
C PHE A 295 -2.40 -9.54 26.51
N PRO A 296 -1.81 -9.29 25.32
CA PRO A 296 -0.39 -9.47 25.07
C PRO A 296 0.50 -8.74 26.08
N LYS A 297 1.56 -9.41 26.55
CA LYS A 297 2.52 -8.80 27.49
C LYS A 297 3.24 -7.55 26.95
N ARG A 298 3.33 -7.40 25.63
CA ARG A 298 3.99 -6.27 24.97
C ARG A 298 3.02 -5.20 24.47
N LEU A 299 1.73 -5.32 24.79
CA LEU A 299 0.71 -4.40 24.33
C LEU A 299 1.02 -2.99 24.83
N LYS A 300 1.08 -2.04 23.90
CA LYS A 300 1.32 -0.61 24.17
C LYS A 300 0.09 0.22 23.84
N GLU A 301 -0.68 -0.18 22.85
CA GLU A 301 -1.91 0.50 22.44
C GLU A 301 -3.03 -0.51 22.21
N LEU A 302 -4.20 -0.22 22.79
CA LEU A 302 -5.45 -0.96 22.64
C LEU A 302 -6.52 -0.02 22.12
N ARG A 303 -7.16 -0.34 20.99
CA ARG A 303 -8.24 0.45 20.41
C ARG A 303 -9.57 -0.30 20.47
N LEU A 304 -10.56 0.32 21.13
CA LEU A 304 -11.90 -0.20 21.42
C LEU A 304 -13.00 0.78 20.95
N VAL A 305 -12.67 1.63 19.96
CA VAL A 305 -13.59 2.64 19.39
C VAL A 305 -14.84 1.97 18.82
N ASP A 306 -16.00 2.54 19.10
CA ASP A 306 -17.30 2.06 18.61
C ASP A 306 -17.58 0.57 18.94
N THR A 307 -17.20 0.14 20.16
CA THR A 307 -17.54 -1.19 20.69
C THR A 307 -18.73 -1.12 21.66
N GLY A 308 -19.26 -2.28 22.07
CA GLY A 308 -20.32 -2.40 23.08
C GLY A 308 -19.84 -2.21 24.53
N ILE A 309 -18.54 -2.00 24.75
CA ILE A 309 -17.93 -2.00 26.09
C ILE A 309 -18.37 -0.76 26.89
N PRO A 310 -18.91 -0.93 28.10
CA PRO A 310 -19.26 0.19 28.97
C PRO A 310 -18.05 1.07 29.38
N PRO A 311 -18.21 2.42 29.45
CA PRO A 311 -17.17 3.37 29.87
C PRO A 311 -16.43 3.07 31.17
N ASP A 312 -17.06 2.37 32.10
CA ASP A 312 -16.52 2.02 33.41
C ASP A 312 -15.57 0.81 33.37
N GLN A 313 -15.65 -0.05 32.35
CA GLN A 313 -14.76 -1.21 32.18
C GLN A 313 -13.37 -0.84 31.62
N TYR A 314 -13.19 0.37 31.10
CA TYR A 314 -11.89 0.81 30.54
C TYR A 314 -10.83 1.14 31.60
N ARG A 315 -11.17 1.10 32.90
CA ARG A 315 -10.38 1.73 33.97
C ARG A 315 -9.08 1.03 34.36
N TYR A 316 -8.72 -0.12 33.79
CA TYR A 316 -7.55 -0.87 34.28
C TYR A 316 -6.74 -1.56 33.18
N PHE A 317 -5.95 -0.78 32.43
CA PHE A 317 -4.83 -1.28 31.62
C PHE A 317 -3.54 -0.52 31.94
N PRO A 318 -2.85 -0.84 33.05
CA PRO A 318 -1.67 -0.09 33.47
C PRO A 318 -0.56 -0.16 32.40
N GLY A 319 -0.11 1.02 31.94
CA GLY A 319 0.96 1.13 30.95
C GLY A 319 0.53 0.92 29.49
N VAL A 320 -0.76 0.74 29.22
CA VAL A 320 -1.32 0.64 27.86
C VAL A 320 -2.09 1.91 27.54
N ASN A 321 -1.84 2.48 26.36
CA ASN A 321 -2.64 3.56 25.80
C ASN A 321 -3.96 2.98 25.27
N VAL A 322 -5.07 3.27 25.95
CA VAL A 322 -6.40 2.79 25.55
C VAL A 322 -7.14 3.90 24.82
N ILE A 323 -7.54 3.63 23.57
CA ILE A 323 -8.32 4.54 22.73
C ILE A 323 -9.75 4.01 22.64
N ILE A 324 -10.70 4.85 23.01
CA ILE A 324 -12.15 4.60 23.03
C ILE A 324 -12.87 5.60 22.13
#